data_AF-A0A920T4I2-F1
#
_entry.id   AF-A0A920T4I2-F1
#
_cell.length_a   1.000
_cell.length_b   1.000
_cell.length_c   1.000
_cell.angle_alpha   90.00
_cell.angle_beta   90.00
_cell.angle_gamma   90.00
#
_symmetry.space_group_name_H-M   'P 1'
#
loop_
_entity.id
_entity.type
_entity.pdbx_description
1 polymer ?
#
loop_
_entity_poly.entity_id
_entity_poly.type
_entity_poly.pdbx_seq_one_letter_code
_entity_poly.pdbx_strand_id
1 'polypeptide(L)'
;MKNLIKITFVFIFLSQSLMGWGRTGHRIVGKVAETYLTKNAKSQIKKLMGHHDLSRMSNWADDIKSDPNWRHANDWHWCTVPNGEDYEKNKHQRTSG
;
A
#
# COMPACT_ATOMS: atom_id res chain seq x y z
N MET A 1 41.87 -0.49 -12.64
CA MET A 1 41.27 -0.54 -11.28
C MET A 1 40.66 0.78 -10.83
N LYS A 2 41.39 1.91 -10.85
CA LYS A 2 40.87 3.24 -10.42
C LYS A 2 39.55 3.65 -11.13
N ASN A 3 39.44 3.40 -12.43
CA ASN A 3 38.22 3.71 -13.19
C ASN A 3 37.06 2.77 -12.85
N LEU A 4 37.36 1.51 -12.50
CA LEU A 4 36.36 0.53 -12.09
C LEU A 4 35.75 0.93 -10.74
N ILE A 5 36.58 1.35 -9.79
CA ILE A 5 36.14 1.87 -8.48
C ILE A 5 35.23 3.11 -8.66
N LYS A 6 35.61 4.04 -9.54
CA LYS A 6 34.78 5.22 -9.86
C LYS A 6 33.43 4.83 -10.45
N ILE A 7 33.39 3.87 -11.37
CA ILE A 7 32.16 3.37 -11.98
C ILE A 7 31.26 2.70 -10.94
N THR A 8 31.81 1.84 -10.08
CA THR A 8 31.06 1.21 -8.98
C THR A 8 30.48 2.25 -8.03
N PHE A 9 31.25 3.29 -7.68
CA PHE A 9 30.76 4.40 -6.87
C PHE A 9 29.58 5.13 -7.53
N VAL A 10 29.66 5.42 -8.83
CA VAL A 10 28.55 6.07 -9.58
C VAL A 10 27.28 5.22 -9.55
N PHE A 11 27.38 3.90 -9.74
CA PHE A 11 26.20 3.02 -9.72
C PHE A 11 25.51 2.94 -8.36
N ILE A 12 26.27 2.98 -7.25
CA ILE A 12 25.70 2.99 -5.90
C ILE A 12 24.92 4.29 -5.66
N PHE A 13 25.44 5.44 -6.11
CA PHE A 13 24.75 6.72 -5.95
C PHE A 13 23.55 6.90 -6.89
N LEU A 14 23.49 6.14 -8.00
CA LEU A 14 22.35 6.12 -8.91
C LEU A 14 21.25 5.14 -8.48
N SER A 15 21.50 4.24 -7.53
CA SER A 15 20.46 3.33 -7.04
C SER A 15 19.45 4.10 -6.19
N GLN A 16 18.27 4.35 -6.75
CA GLN A 16 17.13 4.92 -6.04
C GLN A 16 16.31 3.78 -5.42
N SER A 17 16.12 3.80 -4.10
CA SER A 17 15.19 2.89 -3.43
C SER A 17 13.75 3.34 -3.69
N LEU A 18 13.02 2.62 -4.54
CA LEU A 18 11.60 2.89 -4.78
C LEU A 18 10.74 2.21 -3.70
N MET A 19 10.31 2.98 -2.70
CA MET A 19 9.31 2.54 -1.72
C MET A 19 7.90 2.73 -2.28
N GLY A 20 7.48 1.82 -3.17
CA GLY A 20 6.28 1.98 -3.99
C GLY A 20 4.95 2.03 -3.21
N TRP A 21 4.89 1.45 -2.01
CA TRP A 21 3.65 1.27 -1.25
C TRP A 21 3.76 1.77 0.20
N GLY A 22 4.77 2.57 0.52
CA GLY A 22 4.80 3.28 1.80
C GLY A 22 3.76 4.42 1.82
N ARG A 23 3.89 5.34 2.78
CA ARG A 23 2.95 6.46 2.96
C ARG A 23 2.68 7.27 1.69
N THR A 24 3.72 7.51 0.90
CA THR A 24 3.63 8.22 -0.39
C THR A 24 2.92 7.38 -1.45
N GLY A 25 3.23 6.09 -1.53
CA GLY A 25 2.61 5.15 -2.46
C GLY A 25 1.09 5.07 -2.29
N HIS A 26 0.64 4.85 -1.04
CA HIS A 26 -0.78 4.84 -0.70
C HIS A 26 -1.50 6.13 -1.13
N ARG A 27 -0.89 7.30 -0.88
CA ARG A 27 -1.44 8.60 -1.29
C ARG A 27 -1.54 8.76 -2.79
N ILE A 28 -0.50 8.35 -3.53
CA ILE A 28 -0.48 8.40 -4.99
C ILE A 28 -1.62 7.54 -5.55
N VAL A 29 -1.76 6.30 -5.07
CA VAL A 29 -2.83 5.39 -5.51
C VAL A 29 -4.21 5.98 -5.20
N GLY A 30 -4.41 6.50 -3.99
CA GLY A 30 -5.64 7.18 -3.62
C GLY A 30 -5.94 8.38 -4.52
N LYS A 31 -4.91 9.17 -4.87
CA LYS A 31 -5.07 10.32 -5.76
C LYS A 31 -5.43 9.91 -7.18
N VAL A 32 -4.77 8.88 -7.72
CA VAL A 32 -5.09 8.32 -9.03
C VAL A 32 -6.52 7.77 -9.02
N ALA A 33 -6.90 6.97 -8.03
CA ALA A 33 -8.26 6.43 -7.92
C ALA A 33 -9.33 7.55 -7.92
N GLU A 34 -9.08 8.65 -7.21
CA GLU A 34 -9.98 9.81 -7.17
C GLU A 34 -10.25 10.43 -8.56
N THR A 35 -9.27 10.43 -9.48
CA THR A 35 -9.47 10.98 -10.83
C THR A 35 -10.46 10.14 -11.64
N TYR A 36 -10.53 8.83 -11.37
CA TYR A 36 -11.40 7.88 -12.08
C TYR A 36 -12.76 7.65 -11.42
N LEU A 37 -13.03 8.24 -10.24
CA LEU A 37 -14.33 8.11 -9.60
C LEU A 37 -15.45 8.80 -10.39
N THR A 38 -16.61 8.14 -10.49
CA THR A 38 -17.83 8.76 -11.01
C THR A 38 -18.32 9.88 -10.08
N LYS A 39 -19.15 10.78 -10.61
CA LYS A 39 -19.78 11.86 -9.80
C LYS A 39 -20.58 11.31 -8.62
N ASN A 40 -21.32 10.22 -8.83
CA ASN A 40 -22.06 9.56 -7.75
C ASN A 40 -21.11 9.03 -6.68
N ALA A 41 -20.04 8.30 -7.06
CA ALA A 41 -19.08 7.77 -6.10
C ALA A 41 -18.41 8.89 -5.28
N LYS A 42 -17.99 10.00 -5.91
CA LYS A 42 -17.46 11.17 -5.19
C LYS A 42 -18.45 11.75 -4.19
N SER A 43 -19.73 11.84 -4.55
CA SER A 43 -20.79 12.32 -3.66
C SER A 43 -20.98 11.39 -2.44
N GLN A 44 -21.02 10.08 -2.65
CA GLN A 44 -21.18 9.12 -1.55
C GLN A 44 -19.95 9.12 -0.62
N ILE A 45 -18.73 9.15 -1.18
CA ILE A 45 -17.50 9.27 -0.37
C ILE A 45 -17.52 10.56 0.45
N LYS A 46 -17.91 11.70 -0.16
CA LYS A 46 -18.05 12.97 0.56
C LYS A 46 -19.07 12.89 1.69
N LYS A 47 -20.16 12.14 1.55
CA LYS A 47 -21.13 11.94 2.66
C LYS A 47 -20.53 11.12 3.81
N LEU A 48 -19.72 10.10 3.49
CA LEU A 48 -19.10 9.24 4.49
C LEU A 48 -17.95 9.94 5.24
N MET A 49 -17.15 10.74 4.53
CA MET A 49 -15.87 11.26 5.03
C MET A 49 -15.80 12.78 5.15
N GLY A 50 -16.84 13.51 4.72
CA GLY A 50 -16.85 14.99 4.63
C GLY A 50 -16.11 15.56 3.41
N HIS A 51 -15.27 14.77 2.75
CA HIS A 51 -14.56 15.12 1.51
C HIS A 51 -14.43 13.89 0.60
N HIS A 52 -14.12 14.10 -0.69
CA HIS A 52 -13.91 13.01 -1.65
C HIS A 52 -12.43 12.67 -1.90
N ASP A 53 -11.50 13.38 -1.25
CA ASP A 53 -10.05 13.18 -1.40
C ASP A 53 -9.61 11.87 -0.73
N LEU A 54 -9.48 10.82 -1.54
CA LEU A 54 -9.05 9.49 -1.10
C LEU A 54 -7.58 9.46 -0.67
N SER A 55 -6.74 10.38 -1.15
CA SER A 55 -5.33 10.42 -0.77
C SER A 55 -5.18 10.70 0.73
N ARG A 56 -6.08 11.47 1.33
CA ARG A 56 -6.10 11.76 2.78
C ARG A 56 -6.37 10.54 3.64
N MET A 57 -7.19 9.61 3.16
CA MET A 57 -7.57 8.41 3.92
C MET A 57 -6.72 7.18 3.59
N SER A 58 -5.91 7.25 2.53
CA SER A 58 -5.15 6.11 2.00
C SER A 58 -4.21 5.41 3.00
N ASN A 59 -3.80 6.09 4.08
CA ASN A 59 -2.93 5.52 5.13
C ASN A 59 -3.68 5.10 6.39
N TRP A 60 -4.97 5.40 6.51
CA TRP A 60 -5.73 5.17 7.75
C TRP A 60 -5.70 3.70 8.19
N ALA A 61 -5.75 2.76 7.25
CA ALA A 61 -5.66 1.32 7.54
C ALA A 61 -4.30 0.93 8.15
N ASP A 62 -3.20 1.51 7.66
CA ASP A 62 -1.87 1.30 8.23
C ASP A 62 -1.72 1.95 9.62
N ASP A 63 -2.41 3.08 9.85
CA ASP A 63 -2.40 3.75 11.14
C ASP A 63 -3.20 2.94 12.18
N ILE A 64 -4.42 2.49 11.84
CA ILE A 64 -5.32 1.83 12.78
C ILE A 64 -4.88 0.41 13.15
N LYS A 65 -4.21 -0.34 12.25
CA LYS A 65 -3.72 -1.70 12.59
C LYS A 65 -2.68 -1.72 13.72
N SER A 66 -2.09 -0.56 14.00
CA SER A 66 -1.15 -0.35 15.10
C SER A 66 -1.85 -0.15 16.45
N ASP A 67 -3.16 0.14 16.46
CA ASP A 67 -3.98 0.19 17.67
C ASP A 67 -4.17 -1.25 18.22
N PRO A 68 -3.89 -1.48 19.52
CA PRO A 68 -4.08 -2.81 20.14
C PRO A 68 -5.48 -3.40 19.97
N ASN A 69 -6.52 -2.57 19.92
CA ASN A 69 -7.92 -2.99 19.73
C ASN A 69 -8.19 -3.46 18.28
N TRP A 70 -7.35 -3.01 17.34
CA TRP A 70 -7.44 -3.34 15.93
C TRP A 70 -6.32 -4.26 15.45
N ARG A 71 -5.60 -4.93 16.37
CA ARG A 71 -4.47 -5.79 16.02
C ARG A 71 -4.83 -6.90 15.02
N HIS A 72 -6.08 -7.34 15.03
CA HIS A 72 -6.63 -8.32 14.07
C HIS A 72 -6.61 -7.83 12.61
N ALA A 73 -6.61 -6.52 12.36
CA ALA A 73 -6.59 -5.93 11.03
C ALA A 73 -5.20 -5.99 10.36
N ASN A 74 -4.13 -6.32 11.09
CA ASN A 74 -2.80 -6.46 10.49
C ASN A 74 -2.78 -7.45 9.33
N ASP A 75 -3.43 -8.59 9.50
CA ASP A 75 -3.42 -9.66 8.50
C ASP A 75 -4.26 -9.33 7.26
N TRP A 76 -5.02 -8.23 7.27
CA TRP A 76 -5.76 -7.77 6.08
C TRP A 76 -4.84 -7.13 5.04
N HIS A 77 -3.59 -6.81 5.39
CA HIS A 77 -2.65 -6.12 4.51
C HIS A 77 -1.88 -7.05 3.56
N TRP A 78 -1.95 -8.37 3.77
CA TRP A 78 -1.25 -9.34 2.92
C TRP A 78 -2.01 -10.66 2.82
N CYS A 79 -1.66 -11.46 1.83
CA CYS A 79 -2.04 -12.86 1.73
C CYS A 79 -0.76 -13.69 1.61
N THR A 80 -0.59 -14.68 2.49
CA THR A 80 0.55 -15.60 2.44
C THR A 80 0.19 -16.78 1.55
N VAL A 81 0.93 -16.95 0.45
CA VAL A 81 0.82 -18.10 -0.45
C VAL A 81 2.07 -18.96 -0.28
N PRO A 82 1.96 -20.24 0.11
CA PRO A 82 3.11 -21.14 0.22
C PRO A 82 3.87 -21.30 -1.10
N ASN A 83 5.16 -21.61 -1.00
CA ASN A 83 5.98 -21.84 -2.19
C ASN A 83 5.46 -23.05 -2.98
N GLY A 84 5.34 -22.89 -4.31
CA GLY A 84 4.84 -23.93 -5.20
C GLY A 84 3.32 -24.02 -5.28
N GLU A 85 2.59 -23.09 -4.66
CA GLU A 85 1.15 -22.96 -4.80
C GLU A 85 0.77 -21.69 -5.55
N ASP A 86 -0.36 -21.75 -6.25
CA ASP A 86 -1.03 -20.58 -6.82
C ASP A 86 -1.97 -19.94 -5.80
N TYR A 87 -2.24 -18.64 -5.99
CA TYR A 87 -3.25 -17.96 -5.21
C TYR A 87 -4.64 -18.54 -5.50
N GLU A 88 -5.29 -19.07 -4.47
CA GLU A 88 -6.66 -19.53 -4.51
C GLU A 88 -7.49 -18.78 -3.45
N LYS A 89 -8.63 -18.24 -3.89
CA LYS A 89 -9.52 -17.49 -3.01
C LYS A 89 -9.95 -18.38 -1.84
N ASN A 90 -9.78 -17.87 -0.63
CA ASN A 90 -10.17 -18.49 0.64
C ASN A 90 -9.38 -19.75 1.07
N LYS A 91 -8.33 -20.17 0.34
CA LYS A 91 -7.55 -21.37 0.69
C LYS A 91 -6.74 -21.21 1.97
N HIS A 92 -6.07 -20.07 2.11
CA HIS A 92 -5.14 -19.77 3.21
C HIS A 92 -5.70 -18.71 4.17
N GLN A 93 -7.01 -18.69 4.40
CA GLN A 93 -7.58 -17.79 5.41
C GLN A 93 -7.10 -18.16 6.80
N ARG A 94 -6.82 -17.15 7.62
CA ARG A 94 -6.53 -17.37 9.03
C ARG A 94 -7.76 -18.01 9.68
N THR A 95 -7.64 -19.25 10.11
CA THR A 95 -8.50 -19.81 11.14
C THR A 95 -8.25 -18.99 12.40
N SER A 96 -9.28 -18.32 12.91
CA SER A 96 -9.22 -17.60 14.18
C SER A 96 -8.85 -18.59 15.29
N GLY A 97 -7.58 -18.55 15.72
CA GLY A 97 -7.07 -19.20 16.93
C GLY A 97 -6.91 -18.19 18.04
#